data_AF-B8GEK8-F1
#
_entry.id   AF-B8GEK8-F1
#
_cell.length_a   1.000
_cell.length_b   1.000
_cell.length_c   1.000
_cell.angle_alpha   90.00
_cell.angle_beta   90.00
_cell.angle_gamma   90.00
#
_symmetry.space_group_name_H-M   'P 1'
#
loop_
_entity.id
_entity.type
_entity.pdbx_description
1 polymer ?
#
loop_
_entity_poly.entity_id
_entity_poly.type
_entity_poly.pdbx_seq_one_letter_code
_entity_poly.pdbx_strand_id
1 'polypeptide(L)'
;MHQHLRDTIGLGMAFWLIGYLLSLVLYFILPPGVMGWILFVVLTPVMIGVTWRWFRDRNLPVTYYLRVALTWTAIAVVGDYLFIVHLFSSQGYYQADVLVYYLVTFLIPMGVGIGLNRKGDEARTTR
;
A
#
# COMPACT_ATOMS: atom_id res chain seq x y z
N MET A 1 13.99 -2.42 -16.90
CA MET A 1 14.33 -2.40 -15.46
C MET A 1 13.91 -1.11 -14.76
N HIS A 2 14.13 0.08 -15.34
CA HIS A 2 13.89 1.37 -14.66
C HIS A 2 12.43 1.60 -14.20
N GLN A 3 11.43 1.22 -14.99
CA GLN A 3 10.01 1.41 -14.63
C GLN A 3 9.52 0.43 -13.56
N HIS A 4 9.91 -0.85 -13.64
CA HIS A 4 9.53 -1.84 -12.63
C HIS A 4 10.08 -1.46 -11.25
N LEU A 5 11.32 -0.98 -11.18
CA LEU A 5 11.92 -0.52 -9.93
C LEU A 5 11.18 0.69 -9.34
N ARG A 6 10.78 1.65 -10.19
CA ARG A 6 9.99 2.83 -9.77
C ARG A 6 8.60 2.44 -9.28
N ASP A 7 7.94 1.50 -9.96
CA ASP A 7 6.59 1.06 -9.63
C ASP A 7 6.55 0.20 -8.35
N THR A 8 7.52 -0.71 -8.16
CA THR A 8 7.51 -1.62 -7.02
C THR A 8 8.22 -1.03 -5.80
N ILE A 9 9.46 -0.58 -5.96
CA ILE A 9 10.26 -0.10 -4.83
C ILE A 9 9.98 1.37 -4.60
N GLY A 10 10.03 2.20 -5.64
CA GLY A 10 9.86 3.66 -5.49
C GLY A 10 8.50 4.03 -4.89
N LEU A 11 7.41 3.58 -5.52
CA LEU A 11 6.06 3.93 -5.06
C LEU A 11 5.69 3.26 -3.73
N GLY A 12 6.10 1.99 -3.53
CA GLY A 12 5.90 1.28 -2.27
C GLY A 12 6.62 1.94 -1.09
N MET A 13 7.90 2.28 -1.28
CA MET A 13 8.68 3.03 -0.28
C MET A 13 8.10 4.41 -0.01
N ALA A 14 7.62 5.12 -1.04
CA ALA A 14 7.00 6.43 -0.86
C ALA A 14 5.72 6.34 -0.02
N PHE A 15 4.83 5.38 -0.30
CA PHE A 15 3.62 5.17 0.51
C PHE A 15 3.95 4.80 1.95
N TRP A 16 4.88 3.87 2.14
CA TRP A 16 5.31 3.49 3.48
C TRP A 16 5.91 4.68 4.24
N LEU A 17 6.81 5.44 3.63
CA LEU A 17 7.47 6.58 4.27
C LEU A 17 6.47 7.70 4.63
N ILE A 18 5.53 8.02 3.74
CA ILE A 18 4.48 9.01 4.03
C ILE A 18 3.60 8.53 5.20
N GLY A 19 3.19 7.26 5.18
CA GLY A 19 2.41 6.67 6.27
C GLY A 19 3.16 6.68 7.60
N TYR A 20 4.44 6.33 7.58
CA TYR A 20 5.34 6.35 8.74
C TYR A 20 5.51 7.77 9.32
N LEU A 21 5.82 8.76 8.49
CA LEU A 21 5.97 10.14 8.96
C LEU A 21 4.65 10.70 9.49
N LEU A 22 3.53 10.39 8.85
CA LEU A 22 2.23 10.83 9.33
C LEU A 22 1.86 10.16 10.66
N SER A 23 2.14 8.87 10.82
CA SER A 23 1.87 8.17 12.09
C SER A 23 2.72 8.70 13.23
N LEU A 24 3.98 9.09 12.98
CA LEU A 24 4.81 9.78 13.97
C LEU A 24 4.21 11.11 14.42
N VAL A 25 3.67 11.91 13.50
CA VAL A 25 3.01 13.18 13.84
C VAL A 25 1.73 12.94 14.63
N LEU A 26 0.89 12.00 14.16
CA LEU A 26 -0.40 11.69 14.79
C LEU A 26 -0.24 11.06 16.18
N TYR A 27 0.86 10.36 16.44
CA TYR A 27 1.16 9.78 17.74
C TYR A 27 1.12 10.82 18.88
N PHE A 28 1.50 12.07 18.60
CA PHE A 28 1.46 13.16 19.59
C PHE A 28 0.10 13.85 19.71
N ILE A 29 -0.85 13.54 18.83
CA ILE A 29 -2.14 14.23 18.72
C ILE A 29 -3.29 13.32 19.15
N LEU A 30 -3.22 12.03 18.83
CA LEU A 30 -4.32 11.09 18.93
C LEU A 30 -4.05 9.98 19.96
N PRO A 31 -5.10 9.46 20.62
CA PRO A 31 -4.98 8.27 21.45
C PRO A 31 -4.49 7.05 20.64
N PRO A 32 -3.59 6.22 21.17
CA PRO A 32 -3.01 5.10 20.44
C PRO A 32 -4.03 4.11 19.86
N GLY A 33 -5.13 3.85 20.59
CA GLY A 33 -6.14 2.86 20.19
C GLY A 33 -7.00 3.24 18.97
N VAL A 34 -6.99 4.51 18.54
CA VAL A 34 -7.79 4.98 17.39
C VAL A 34 -6.94 5.43 16.20
N MET A 35 -5.65 5.69 16.43
CA MET A 35 -4.75 6.27 15.44
C MET A 35 -4.66 5.40 14.17
N GLY A 36 -4.47 4.08 14.32
CA GLY A 36 -4.34 3.16 13.19
C GLY A 36 -5.60 3.11 12.32
N TRP A 37 -6.78 3.15 12.93
CA TRP A 37 -8.05 3.18 12.21
C TRP A 37 -8.28 4.50 11.46
N ILE A 38 -7.89 5.63 12.05
CA ILE A 38 -7.99 6.94 11.39
C ILE A 38 -7.06 7.00 10.18
N LEU A 39 -5.81 6.58 10.35
CA LEU A 39 -4.84 6.47 9.25
C LEU A 39 -5.38 5.56 8.14
N PHE A 40 -5.95 4.42 8.51
CA PHE A 40 -6.55 3.48 7.58
C PHE A 40 -7.66 4.13 6.73
N VAL A 41 -8.64 4.79 7.36
CA VAL A 41 -9.79 5.40 6.66
C VAL A 41 -9.34 6.54 5.74
N VAL A 42 -8.34 7.31 6.14
CA VAL A 42 -7.89 8.48 5.36
C VAL A 42 -6.92 8.10 4.24
N LEU A 43 -5.93 7.26 4.53
CA LEU A 43 -4.87 6.94 3.56
C LEU A 43 -5.29 5.88 2.54
N THR A 44 -6.18 4.95 2.89
CA THR A 44 -6.61 3.87 1.97
C THR A 44 -7.23 4.42 0.68
N PRO A 45 -8.21 5.35 0.71
CA PRO A 45 -8.76 5.95 -0.50
C PRO A 45 -7.72 6.68 -1.34
N VAL A 46 -6.79 7.39 -0.69
CA VAL A 46 -5.68 8.10 -1.36
C VAL A 46 -4.78 7.10 -2.08
N MET A 47 -4.36 6.03 -1.40
CA MET A 47 -3.54 4.97 -2.00
C MET A 47 -4.23 4.30 -3.19
N ILE A 48 -5.53 4.00 -3.08
CA ILE A 48 -6.33 3.45 -4.19
C ILE A 48 -6.33 4.43 -5.38
N GLY A 49 -6.63 5.71 -5.12
CA GLY A 49 -6.70 6.74 -6.16
C GLY A 49 -5.36 6.94 -6.88
N VAL A 50 -4.26 7.01 -6.13
CA VAL A 50 -2.91 7.14 -6.70
C VAL A 50 -2.53 5.88 -7.47
N THR A 51 -2.75 4.68 -6.91
CA THR A 51 -2.43 3.40 -7.57
C THR A 51 -3.22 3.24 -8.86
N TRP A 52 -4.53 3.54 -8.85
CA TRP A 52 -5.36 3.52 -10.04
C TRP A 52 -4.83 4.50 -11.09
N ARG A 53 -4.60 5.76 -10.72
CA ARG A 53 -4.09 6.79 -11.66
C ARG A 53 -2.71 6.44 -12.20
N TRP A 54 -1.87 5.75 -11.43
CA TRP A 54 -0.53 5.36 -11.83
C TRP A 54 -0.50 4.26 -12.90
N PHE A 55 -1.43 3.29 -12.77
CA PHE A 55 -1.48 2.11 -13.64
C PHE A 55 -2.55 2.17 -14.74
N ARG A 56 -3.54 3.08 -14.68
CA ARG A 56 -4.72 3.09 -15.57
C ARG A 56 -4.44 3.08 -17.06
N ASP A 57 -3.33 3.69 -17.50
CA ASP A 57 -3.00 3.82 -18.92
C ASP A 57 -2.03 2.72 -19.39
N ARG A 58 -1.80 1.70 -18.55
CA ARG A 58 -0.85 0.61 -18.81
C ARG A 58 -1.58 -0.73 -18.94
N ASN A 59 -1.29 -1.45 -20.02
CA ASN A 59 -1.80 -2.80 -20.25
C ASN A 59 -0.84 -3.83 -19.65
N LEU A 60 -0.97 -4.10 -18.35
CA LEU A 60 -0.07 -4.98 -17.59
C LEU A 60 -0.81 -6.25 -17.14
N PRO A 61 -0.16 -7.42 -17.16
CA PRO A 61 -0.78 -8.67 -16.72
C PRO A 61 -1.02 -8.67 -15.20
N VAL A 62 -2.02 -9.42 -14.74
CA VAL A 62 -2.35 -9.57 -13.30
C VAL A 62 -1.12 -10.01 -12.48
N THR A 63 -0.26 -10.84 -13.05
CA THR A 63 0.99 -11.30 -12.41
C THR A 63 1.96 -10.16 -12.09
N TYR A 64 1.92 -9.05 -12.82
CA TYR A 64 2.69 -7.84 -12.50
C TYR A 64 2.19 -7.21 -11.20
N TYR A 65 0.88 -7.01 -11.08
CA TYR A 65 0.25 -6.44 -9.90
C TYR A 65 0.44 -7.31 -8.65
N LEU A 66 0.50 -8.63 -8.80
CA LEU A 66 0.85 -9.54 -7.72
C LEU A 66 2.27 -9.29 -7.19
N ARG A 67 3.24 -9.08 -8.08
CA ARG A 67 4.62 -8.75 -7.67
C ARG A 67 4.68 -7.39 -6.98
N VAL A 68 3.93 -6.41 -7.48
CA VAL A 68 3.80 -5.08 -6.85
C VAL A 68 3.23 -5.22 -5.43
N ALA A 69 2.11 -5.93 -5.28
CA ALA A 69 1.46 -6.17 -4.00
C ALA A 69 2.39 -6.84 -2.98
N LEU A 70 3.06 -7.93 -3.38
CA LEU A 70 4.02 -8.62 -2.52
C LEU A 70 5.19 -7.71 -2.13
N THR A 71 5.71 -6.93 -3.07
CA THR A 71 6.82 -6.02 -2.80
C THR A 71 6.41 -4.91 -1.84
N TRP A 72 5.24 -4.31 -2.02
CA TRP A 72 4.76 -3.24 -1.15
C TRP A 72 4.47 -3.74 0.26
N THR A 73 3.83 -4.91 0.39
CA THR A 73 3.62 -5.53 1.71
C THR A 73 4.95 -5.87 2.38
N ALA A 74 5.94 -6.38 1.63
CA ALA A 74 7.26 -6.64 2.18
C ALA A 74 7.96 -5.36 2.66
N ILE A 75 7.88 -4.27 1.87
CA ILE A 75 8.38 -2.96 2.27
C ILE A 75 7.73 -2.49 3.56
N ALA A 76 6.40 -2.60 3.66
CA ALA A 76 5.65 -2.22 4.85
C ALA A 76 6.10 -3.01 6.09
N VAL A 77 6.08 -4.34 6.01
CA VAL A 77 6.44 -5.22 7.13
C VAL A 77 7.89 -5.00 7.57
N VAL A 78 8.83 -4.94 6.62
CA VAL A 78 10.25 -4.75 6.93
C VAL A 78 10.51 -3.34 7.47
N GLY A 79 9.91 -2.32 6.85
CA GLY A 79 10.02 -0.94 7.30
C GLY A 79 9.49 -0.77 8.72
N ASP A 80 8.30 -1.27 9.01
CA ASP A 80 7.70 -1.17 10.33
C ASP A 80 8.50 -1.96 11.38
N TYR A 81 9.01 -3.14 11.03
CA TYR A 81 9.89 -3.89 11.91
C TYR A 81 11.16 -3.11 12.27
N LEU A 82 11.84 -2.52 11.29
CA LEU A 82 13.09 -1.80 11.52
C LEU A 82 12.87 -0.46 12.25
N PHE A 83 11.90 0.33 11.79
CA PHE A 83 11.72 1.72 12.23
C PHE A 83 10.69 1.91 13.33
N ILE A 84 9.92 0.87 13.68
CA ILE A 84 8.95 0.93 14.76
C ILE A 84 9.26 -0.11 15.83
N VAL A 85 9.25 -1.39 15.46
CA VAL A 85 9.46 -2.48 16.44
C VAL A 85 10.86 -2.43 17.02
N HIS A 86 11.88 -2.40 16.17
CA HIS A 86 13.27 -2.42 16.60
C HIS A 86 13.71 -1.06 17.18
N LEU A 87 13.42 0.04 16.48
CA LEU A 87 13.83 1.37 16.91
C LEU A 87 13.19 1.83 18.23
N PHE A 88 11.91 1.51 18.46
CA PHE A 88 11.18 1.93 19.68
C PHE A 88 10.91 0.79 20.67
N SER A 89 11.43 -0.42 20.43
CA SER A 89 11.23 -1.59 21.30
C SER A 89 9.75 -1.91 21.58
N SER A 90 8.88 -1.73 20.59
CA SER A 90 7.43 -1.86 20.75
C SER A 90 6.98 -3.33 20.70
N GLN A 91 6.86 -3.98 21.86
CA GLN A 91 6.46 -5.40 21.96
C GLN A 91 4.99 -5.67 21.61
N GLY A 92 4.17 -4.62 21.54
CA GLY A 92 2.73 -4.72 21.25
C GLY A 92 2.35 -4.17 19.88
N TYR A 93 3.29 -4.04 18.94
CA TYR A 93 3.04 -3.34 17.67
C TYR A 93 2.05 -4.07 16.74
N TYR A 94 2.10 -5.40 16.67
CA TYR A 94 1.29 -6.19 15.74
C TYR A 94 -0.15 -6.40 16.24
N GLN A 95 -0.89 -5.30 16.31
CA GLN A 95 -2.32 -5.27 16.63
C GLN A 95 -3.19 -5.49 15.38
N ALA A 96 -4.50 -5.64 15.58
CA ALA A 96 -5.45 -5.95 14.51
C ALA A 96 -5.46 -4.89 13.38
N ASP A 97 -5.34 -3.61 13.72
CA ASP A 97 -5.24 -2.50 12.77
C ASP A 97 -4.01 -2.60 11.86
N VAL A 98 -2.87 -3.02 12.41
CA VAL A 98 -1.63 -3.25 11.63
C VAL A 98 -1.77 -4.45 10.68
N LEU A 99 -2.43 -5.53 11.13
CA LEU A 99 -2.70 -6.68 10.25
C LEU A 99 -3.65 -6.32 9.11
N VAL A 100 -4.70 -5.52 9.39
CA VAL A 100 -5.60 -5.00 8.36
C VAL A 100 -4.85 -4.09 7.39
N TYR A 101 -3.95 -3.24 7.89
CA TYR A 101 -3.09 -2.41 7.06
C TYR A 101 -2.23 -3.24 6.09
N TYR A 102 -1.56 -4.30 6.54
CA TYR A 102 -0.76 -5.16 5.64
C TYR A 102 -1.62 -5.86 4.59
N LEU A 103 -2.80 -6.35 5.00
CA LEU A 103 -3.75 -6.96 4.08
C LEU A 103 -4.22 -5.97 3.02
N VAL A 104 -4.58 -4.74 3.41
CA VAL A 104 -5.03 -3.72 2.46
C VAL A 104 -3.90 -3.23 1.56
N THR A 105 -2.67 -3.12 2.08
CA THR A 105 -1.48 -2.83 1.28
C THR A 105 -1.29 -3.85 0.15
N PHE A 106 -1.57 -5.14 0.43
CA PHE A 106 -1.57 -6.18 -0.59
C PHE A 106 -2.77 -6.08 -1.55
N LEU A 107 -3.97 -5.86 -1.01
CA LEU A 107 -5.20 -5.85 -1.79
C LEU A 107 -5.31 -4.67 -2.75
N ILE A 108 -4.70 -3.52 -2.45
CA ILE A 108 -4.81 -2.33 -3.31
C ILE A 108 -4.22 -2.58 -4.72
N PRO A 109 -2.94 -2.97 -4.89
CA PRO A 109 -2.40 -3.23 -6.23
C PRO A 109 -3.13 -4.38 -6.94
N MET A 110 -3.52 -5.42 -6.20
CA MET A 110 -4.27 -6.56 -6.75
C MET A 110 -5.66 -6.14 -7.26
N GLY A 111 -6.42 -5.43 -6.44
CA GLY A 111 -7.77 -4.96 -6.78
C GLY A 111 -7.75 -3.98 -7.95
N VAL A 112 -6.82 -3.04 -7.96
CA VAL A 112 -6.62 -2.11 -9.09
C VAL A 112 -6.24 -2.89 -10.36
N GLY A 113 -5.30 -3.82 -10.27
CA GLY A 113 -4.85 -4.63 -11.40
C GLY A 113 -5.95 -5.48 -12.03
N ILE A 114 -6.79 -6.13 -11.21
CA ILE A 114 -7.95 -6.89 -11.68
C ILE A 114 -8.98 -5.95 -12.31
N GLY A 115 -9.28 -4.82 -11.68
CA GLY A 115 -10.25 -3.85 -12.19
C GLY A 115 -9.84 -3.22 -13.53
N LEU A 116 -8.56 -2.93 -13.72
CA LEU A 116 -8.02 -2.39 -14.97
C LEU A 116 -8.01 -3.43 -16.10
N ASN A 117 -7.64 -4.68 -15.82
CA ASN A 117 -7.66 -5.74 -16.83
C ASN A 117 -9.08 -6.04 -17.33
N ARG A 118 -10.07 -6.12 -16.42
CA ARG A 118 -11.48 -6.31 -16.79
C ARG A 118 -12.00 -5.24 -17.75
N LYS A 119 -11.70 -3.96 -17.48
CA LYS A 119 -12.06 -2.84 -18.37
C LYS A 119 -11.36 -2.93 -19.73
N GLY A 120 -10.12 -3.40 -19.75
CA GLY A 120 -9.36 -3.62 -20.99
C GLY A 120 -9.98 -4.71 -21.87
N ASP A 121 -10.47 -5.79 -21.26
CA ASP A 121 -11.11 -6.90 -21.97
C ASP A 121 -12.47 -6.47 -22.56
N GLU A 122 -13.32 -5.78 -21.78
CA GLU A 122 -14.60 -5.23 -22.26
C GLU A 122 -14.44 -4.30 -23.48
N ALA A 123 -13.39 -3.47 -23.48
CA ALA A 123 -13.09 -2.55 -24.59
C ALA A 123 -12.59 -3.25 -25.86
N ARG A 124 -12.08 -4.49 -25.76
CA ARG A 124 -11.64 -5.28 -26.93
C ARG A 124 -12.78 -6.07 -27.56
N THR A 125 -13.74 -6.53 -26.77
CA THR A 125 -14.90 -7.31 -27.25
C THR A 125 -15.94 -6.44 -27.97
N THR A 126 -15.89 -5.11 -27.79
CA THR A 126 -16.82 -4.13 -28.38
C THR A 126 -16.30 -3.46 -29.67
N ARG A 127 -15.12 -3.85 -30.16
CA ARG A 127 -14.54 -3.43 -31.44
C ARG A 127 -14.55 -4.57 -32.44
#